data_AF-A0A258L5F1-F1
#
_entry.id   AF-A0A258L5F1-F1
#
_cell.length_a   1.000
_cell.length_b   1.000
_cell.length_c   1.000
_cell.angle_alpha   90.00
_cell.angle_beta   90.00
_cell.angle_gamma   90.00
#
_symmetry.space_group_name_H-M   'P 1'
#
loop_
_entity.id
_entity.type
_entity.pdbx_description
1 polymer ?
#
loop_
_entity_poly.entity_id
_entity_poly.type
_entity_poly.pdbx_seq_one_letter_code
_entity_poly.pdbx_strand_id
1 'polypeptide(L)'
;MIAACVVNAMIGFAALPAQAADFAGTWAADLAQCKTGQDSQDAPLVLTAKGYDQHEAHCTFDGLKSSGAGEWSGKAACSIEGDQQSIDVTLTVSGDTLTLTEDGAARDLLRCP
;
A
#
# COMPACT_ATOMS: atom_id res chain seq x y z
N MET A 1 -11.13 60.44 5.62
CA MET A 1 -11.38 59.20 6.39
C MET A 1 -11.79 58.15 5.33
N ILE A 2 -10.83 57.41 4.75
CA ILE A 2 -10.41 56.03 5.09
C ILE A 2 -11.63 55.07 4.98
N ALA A 3 -11.68 54.03 4.15
CA ALA A 3 -10.68 52.97 3.98
C ALA A 3 -10.81 52.24 2.63
N ALA A 4 -9.68 51.83 2.07
CA ALA A 4 -9.61 50.81 1.03
C ALA A 4 -9.83 49.42 1.64
N CYS A 5 -10.77 48.64 1.10
CA CYS A 5 -10.88 47.21 1.40
C CYS A 5 -9.80 46.45 0.61
N VAL A 6 -8.67 46.20 1.27
CA VAL A 6 -7.69 45.23 0.79
C VAL A 6 -8.31 43.84 0.96
N VAL A 7 -8.64 43.17 -0.16
CA VAL A 7 -9.05 41.77 -0.16
C VAL A 7 -7.79 40.94 0.06
N ASN A 8 -7.51 40.63 1.32
CA ASN A 8 -6.42 39.73 1.70
C ASN A 8 -6.89 38.29 1.42
N ALA A 9 -6.63 37.80 0.20
CA ALA A 9 -6.87 36.41 -0.15
C ALA A 9 -5.87 35.52 0.63
N MET A 10 -6.26 35.09 1.82
CA MET A 10 -5.56 34.04 2.53
C MET A 10 -5.79 32.73 1.78
N ILE A 11 -4.81 32.33 0.98
CA ILE A 11 -4.71 30.98 0.43
C ILE A 11 -4.48 30.05 1.63
N GLY A 12 -5.56 29.53 2.17
CA GLY A 12 -5.51 28.45 3.15
C GLY A 12 -4.97 27.22 2.44
N PHE A 13 -3.74 26.82 2.77
CA PHE A 13 -3.25 25.48 2.48
C PHE A 13 -4.15 24.51 3.23
N ALA A 14 -5.15 23.95 2.55
CA ALA A 14 -5.82 22.77 3.03
C ALA A 14 -4.74 21.69 3.14
N ALA A 15 -4.32 21.37 4.36
CA ALA A 15 -3.57 20.16 4.61
C ALA A 15 -4.50 19.02 4.20
N LEU A 16 -4.26 18.45 3.01
CA LEU A 16 -4.86 17.20 2.63
C LEU A 16 -4.59 16.22 3.79
N PRO A 17 -5.60 15.46 4.24
CA PRO A 17 -5.34 14.42 5.23
C PRO A 17 -4.15 13.61 4.73
N ALA A 18 -3.21 13.29 5.60
CA ALA A 18 -2.15 12.32 5.28
C ALA A 18 -2.87 11.11 4.71
N GLN A 19 -2.82 10.94 3.39
CA GLN A 19 -3.52 9.87 2.69
C GLN A 19 -3.03 8.61 3.39
N ALA A 20 -3.93 7.94 4.12
CA ALA A 20 -3.65 6.61 4.63
C ALA A 20 -3.15 5.86 3.40
N ALA A 21 -1.91 5.37 3.41
CA ALA A 21 -1.26 4.94 2.19
C ALA A 21 -2.22 4.04 1.42
N ASP A 22 -2.63 4.43 0.20
CA ASP A 22 -3.85 3.88 -0.42
C ASP A 22 -3.73 2.37 -0.69
N PHE A 23 -2.51 1.82 -0.56
CA PHE A 23 -2.21 0.40 -0.58
C PHE A 23 -2.70 -0.37 0.65
N ALA A 24 -2.95 0.28 1.79
CA ALA A 24 -3.29 -0.42 3.02
C ALA A 24 -4.68 -1.04 2.89
N GLY A 25 -4.82 -2.29 3.34
CA GLY A 25 -6.04 -3.07 3.20
C GLY A 25 -5.77 -4.52 2.89
N THR A 26 -6.84 -5.25 2.60
CA THR A 26 -6.78 -6.65 2.21
C THR A 26 -6.99 -6.77 0.71
N TRP A 27 -6.14 -7.58 0.06
CA TRP A 27 -6.08 -7.73 -1.39
C TRP A 27 -6.03 -9.21 -1.75
N ALA A 28 -6.70 -9.63 -2.81
CA ALA A 28 -6.79 -11.04 -3.20
C ALA A 28 -6.63 -11.22 -4.71
N ALA A 29 -6.15 -12.39 -5.14
CA ALA A 29 -6.11 -12.71 -6.58
C ALA A 29 -7.52 -12.97 -7.14
N ASP A 30 -8.41 -13.50 -6.31
CA ASP A 30 -9.85 -13.65 -6.58
C ASP A 30 -10.68 -13.17 -5.38
N LEU A 31 -11.80 -12.50 -5.62
CA LEU A 31 -12.66 -11.98 -4.54
C LEU A 31 -13.23 -13.07 -3.63
N ALA A 32 -13.35 -14.31 -4.09
CA ALA A 32 -13.75 -15.44 -3.27
C ALA A 32 -12.74 -15.74 -2.15
N GLN A 33 -11.47 -15.38 -2.35
CA GLN A 33 -10.39 -15.61 -1.38
C GLN A 33 -10.38 -14.60 -0.23
N CYS A 34 -11.12 -13.48 -0.34
CA CYS A 34 -11.11 -12.41 0.67
C CYS A 34 -11.53 -12.85 2.08
N LYS A 35 -12.22 -13.98 2.21
CA LYS A 35 -12.67 -14.54 3.49
C LYS A 35 -11.85 -15.75 3.94
N THR A 36 -10.85 -16.15 3.14
CA THR A 36 -9.97 -17.26 3.45
C THR A 36 -9.03 -16.87 4.60
N GLY A 37 -8.86 -17.78 5.57
CA GLY A 37 -7.92 -17.60 6.68
C GLY A 37 -6.46 -17.57 6.22
N GLN A 38 -5.60 -16.87 6.97
CA GLN A 38 -4.16 -16.76 6.68
C GLN A 38 -3.40 -18.09 6.77
N ASP A 39 -4.01 -19.12 7.35
CA ASP A 39 -3.50 -20.50 7.43
C ASP A 39 -3.69 -21.30 6.14
N SER A 40 -4.33 -20.74 5.12
CA SER A 40 -4.56 -21.38 3.82
C SER A 40 -3.66 -20.80 2.73
N GLN A 41 -3.22 -21.62 1.79
CA GLN A 41 -2.49 -21.19 0.59
C GLN A 41 -3.24 -20.15 -0.26
N ASP A 42 -4.57 -20.13 -0.16
CA ASP A 42 -5.44 -19.17 -0.85
C ASP A 42 -5.71 -17.90 -0.01
N ALA A 43 -4.92 -17.64 1.03
CA ALA A 43 -5.09 -16.47 1.87
C ALA A 43 -4.91 -15.15 1.08
N PRO A 44 -5.74 -14.14 1.36
CA PRO A 44 -5.53 -12.82 0.80
C PRO A 44 -4.27 -12.17 1.39
N LEU A 45 -3.68 -11.24 0.66
CA LEU A 45 -2.61 -10.38 1.12
C LEU A 45 -3.18 -9.32 2.08
N VAL A 46 -2.66 -9.25 3.30
CA VAL A 46 -3.00 -8.21 4.29
C VAL A 46 -1.90 -7.18 4.31
N LEU A 47 -2.16 -5.97 3.81
CA LEU A 47 -1.16 -4.93 3.64
C LEU A 47 -1.39 -3.76 4.62
N THR A 48 -0.33 -3.35 5.28
CA THR A 48 -0.31 -2.26 6.27
C THR A 48 0.79 -1.26 5.93
N ALA A 49 0.83 -0.11 6.61
CA ALA A 49 1.93 0.83 6.46
C ALA A 49 3.32 0.26 6.86
N LYS A 50 3.35 -0.86 7.59
CA LYS A 50 4.59 -1.49 8.07
C LYS A 50 5.09 -2.60 7.17
N GLY A 51 4.24 -3.16 6.31
CA GLY A 51 4.54 -4.40 5.61
C GLY A 51 3.28 -5.16 5.21
N TYR A 52 3.44 -6.42 4.85
CA TYR A 52 2.33 -7.29 4.49
C TYR A 52 2.51 -8.71 5.01
N ASP A 53 1.37 -9.37 5.15
CA ASP A 53 1.25 -10.79 5.47
C ASP A 53 0.48 -11.50 4.35
N GLN A 54 0.92 -12.71 4.01
CA GLN A 54 0.19 -13.71 3.25
C GLN A 54 0.49 -15.08 3.87
N HIS A 55 -0.17 -16.15 3.43
CA HIS A 55 0.17 -17.50 3.83
C HIS A 55 1.68 -17.75 3.83
N GLU A 56 2.21 -18.12 5.00
CA GLU A 56 3.62 -18.42 5.25
C GLU A 56 4.63 -17.28 4.97
N ALA A 57 4.16 -16.10 4.54
CA ALA A 57 4.97 -14.95 4.17
C ALA A 57 4.67 -13.76 5.08
N HIS A 58 5.70 -13.31 5.81
CA HIS A 58 5.63 -12.16 6.72
C HIS A 58 6.69 -11.15 6.32
N CYS A 59 6.29 -10.00 5.81
CA CYS A 59 7.18 -9.00 5.25
C CYS A 59 7.06 -7.68 5.99
N THR A 60 8.20 -7.07 6.33
CA THR A 60 8.31 -5.73 6.92
C THR A 60 9.00 -4.81 5.93
N PHE A 61 8.39 -3.66 5.64
CA PHE A 61 9.00 -2.65 4.78
C PHE A 61 10.22 -2.00 5.43
N ASP A 62 11.28 -1.86 4.65
CA ASP A 62 12.48 -1.09 4.97
C ASP A 62 12.66 0.03 3.94
N GLY A 63 12.28 1.25 4.35
CA GLY A 63 12.46 2.43 3.52
C GLY A 63 11.52 2.54 2.32
N LEU A 64 10.30 2.01 2.41
CA LEU A 64 9.25 2.22 1.40
C LEU A 64 8.95 3.71 1.25
N LYS A 65 9.07 4.23 0.02
CA LYS A 65 8.87 5.65 -0.32
C LYS A 65 7.85 5.77 -1.43
N SER A 66 7.07 6.84 -1.40
CA SER A 66 6.21 7.18 -2.54
C SER A 66 7.09 7.63 -3.72
N SER A 67 6.91 6.99 -4.87
CA SER A 67 7.57 7.33 -6.15
C SER A 67 6.64 8.11 -7.10
N GLY A 68 5.34 8.17 -6.79
CA GLY A 68 4.33 8.86 -7.57
C GLY A 68 2.96 8.74 -6.92
N ALA A 69 1.93 9.31 -7.56
CA ALA A 69 0.56 9.14 -7.10
C ALA A 69 0.16 7.67 -7.17
N GLY A 70 -0.22 7.09 -6.03
CA GLY A 70 -0.58 5.67 -5.95
C GLY A 70 0.59 4.71 -6.12
N GLU A 71 1.85 5.17 -6.10
CA GLU A 71 3.02 4.32 -6.29
C GLU A 71 4.01 4.45 -5.13
N TRP A 72 4.49 3.30 -4.65
CA TRP A 72 5.50 3.19 -3.61
C TRP A 72 6.52 2.12 -3.93
N SER A 73 7.79 2.39 -3.66
CA SER A 73 8.88 1.44 -3.87
C SER A 73 9.92 1.49 -2.75
N GLY A 74 10.60 0.37 -2.53
CA GLY A 74 11.60 0.23 -1.48
C GLY A 74 12.02 -1.22 -1.31
N LYS A 75 12.52 -1.56 -0.11
CA LYS A 75 12.83 -2.94 0.25
C LYS A 75 11.82 -3.49 1.24
N ALA A 76 11.72 -4.81 1.27
CA ALA A 76 11.05 -5.54 2.35
C ALA A 76 11.99 -6.61 2.92
N ALA A 77 11.99 -6.77 4.23
CA ALA A 77 12.57 -7.92 4.91
C ALA A 77 11.45 -8.93 5.15
N CYS A 78 11.57 -10.10 4.53
CA CYS A 78 10.55 -11.14 4.53
C CYS A 78 11.03 -12.41 5.24
N SER A 79 10.12 -13.07 5.94
CA SER A 79 10.24 -14.47 6.33
C SER A 79 9.22 -15.27 5.54
N ILE A 80 9.68 -16.16 4.67
CA ILE A 80 8.83 -17.01 3.81
C ILE A 80 9.15 -18.47 4.14
N GLU A 81 8.17 -19.24 4.59
CA GLU A 81 8.39 -20.64 5.04
C GLU A 81 9.50 -20.76 6.12
N GLY A 82 9.78 -19.68 6.85
CA GLY A 82 10.85 -19.59 7.84
C GLY A 82 12.19 -19.06 7.32
N ASP A 83 12.37 -18.93 6.01
CA ASP A 83 13.60 -18.41 5.40
C ASP A 83 13.58 -16.88 5.34
N GLN A 84 14.67 -16.26 5.80
CA GLN A 84 14.82 -14.81 5.79
C GLN A 84 15.41 -14.32 4.46
N GLN A 85 14.76 -13.34 3.86
CA GLN A 85 15.20 -12.72 2.61
C GLN A 85 14.90 -11.22 2.60
N SER A 86 15.68 -10.46 1.84
CA SER A 86 15.40 -9.05 1.57
C SER A 86 15.15 -8.88 0.08
N ILE A 87 13.99 -8.34 -0.25
CA ILE A 87 13.50 -8.23 -1.63
C ILE A 87 13.22 -6.78 -1.98
N ASP A 88 13.27 -6.46 -3.26
CA ASP A 88 12.76 -5.20 -3.79
C ASP A 88 11.24 -5.30 -3.95
N VAL A 89 10.52 -4.28 -3.47
CA VAL A 89 9.06 -4.24 -3.52
C VAL A 89 8.58 -2.96 -4.19
N THR A 90 7.58 -3.08 -5.07
CA THR A 90 6.82 -1.96 -5.62
C THR A 90 5.33 -2.21 -5.47
N LEU A 91 4.60 -1.20 -4.99
CA LEU A 91 3.15 -1.18 -4.83
C LEU A 91 2.59 -0.12 -5.76
N THR A 92 1.70 -0.49 -6.67
CA THR A 92 0.96 0.45 -7.51
C THR A 92 -0.54 0.26 -7.30
N VAL A 93 -1.22 1.30 -6.84
CA VAL A 93 -2.66 1.29 -6.57
C VAL A 93 -3.38 2.12 -7.62
N SER A 94 -4.36 1.51 -8.28
CA SER A 94 -5.28 2.18 -9.19
C SER A 94 -6.71 1.76 -8.86
N GLY A 95 -7.43 2.62 -8.12
CA GLY A 95 -8.75 2.30 -7.62
C GLY A 95 -8.75 1.07 -6.70
N ASP A 96 -9.46 0.03 -7.13
CA ASP A 96 -9.60 -1.24 -6.41
C ASP A 96 -8.64 -2.33 -6.91
N THR A 97 -7.60 -1.95 -7.64
CA THR A 97 -6.52 -2.84 -8.07
C THR A 97 -5.19 -2.42 -7.45
N LEU A 98 -4.47 -3.41 -6.90
CA LEU A 98 -3.08 -3.30 -6.46
C LEU A 98 -2.22 -4.17 -7.38
N THR A 99 -1.24 -3.58 -8.05
CA THR A 99 -0.12 -4.32 -8.63
C THR A 99 1.00 -4.40 -7.60
N LEU A 100 1.26 -5.59 -7.08
CA LEU A 100 2.40 -5.89 -6.21
C LEU A 100 3.52 -6.49 -7.07
N THR A 101 4.68 -5.84 -7.06
CA THR A 101 5.90 -6.34 -7.73
C THR A 101 6.94 -6.70 -6.68
N GLU A 102 7.37 -7.96 -6.66
CA GLU A 102 8.41 -8.49 -5.78
C GLU A 102 9.57 -8.97 -6.64
N ASP A 103 10.78 -8.41 -6.45
CA ASP A 103 11.99 -8.71 -7.26
C ASP A 103 11.76 -8.69 -8.78
N GLY A 104 10.90 -7.76 -9.23
CA GLY A 104 10.55 -7.57 -10.64
C GLY A 104 9.42 -8.47 -11.15
N ALA A 105 8.91 -9.42 -10.34
CA ALA A 105 7.74 -10.21 -10.66
C ALA A 105 6.46 -9.54 -10.18
N ALA A 106 5.61 -9.12 -11.12
CA ALA A 106 4.36 -8.41 -10.83
C ALA A 106 3.14 -9.35 -10.80
N ARG A 107 2.22 -9.08 -9.87
CA ARG A 107 0.85 -9.63 -9.88
C ARG A 107 -0.17 -8.56 -9.53
N ASP A 108 -1.34 -8.68 -10.14
CA ASP A 108 -2.49 -7.82 -9.84
C ASP A 108 -3.39 -8.49 -8.80
N LEU A 109 -3.89 -7.69 -7.87
CA LEU A 109 -4.77 -8.09 -6.79
C LEU A 109 -5.97 -7.15 -6.72
N LEU A 110 -7.10 -7.70 -6.33
CA LEU A 110 -8.37 -7.01 -6.16
C LEU A 110 -8.55 -6.62 -4.70
N ARG A 111 -9.01 -5.41 -4.46
CA ARG A 111 -9.35 -4.94 -3.11
C ARG A 111 -10.51 -5.76 -2.56
N CYS A 112 -10.33 -6.32 -1.37
CA CYS A 112 -11.40 -6.98 -0.67
C CYS A 112 -12.41 -5.95 -0.10
N PRO A 113 -13.72 -6.26 -0.14
CA PRO A 113 -14.77 -5.36 0.33
C PRO A 113 -14.86 -5.25 1.86
#